data_AF-A0A7V2S3Y4-F1
#
_entry.id   AF-A0A7V2S3Y4-F1
#
_cell.length_a   1.000
_cell.length_b   1.000
_cell.length_c   1.000
_cell.angle_alpha   90.00
_cell.angle_beta   90.00
_cell.angle_gamma   90.00
#
_symmetry.space_group_name_H-M   'P 1'
#
loop_
_entity.id
_entity.type
_entity.pdbx_description
1 polymer ?
#
loop_
_entity_poly.entity_id
_entity_poly.type
_entity_poly.pdbx_seq_one_letter_code
_entity_poly.pdbx_strand_id
1 'polypeptide(L)'
;ASYYQNSVSLSDMTGIDPNDPLLNGGSAVNGSAFNAGFGIDYNWQGLNVGFAMPNALADNRYYNNPGKIDFKLQREFLMHASYLFYLTGNWQLQAFSVYRKVKNMPGNFEISAMALFMKQAWAGLLYRNTGAMAINIGGYAGYGIALNYSFELGTGGINKGSGSTHEITLSYRFGQEKRNYFENKKGEYFNRNRRRPSYRQTVPHIIDYR
;
A
#
# COMPACT_ATOMS: atom_id res chain seq x y z
N ALA A 1 9.79 -12.03 0.49
CA ALA A 1 9.20 -13.38 0.53
C ALA A 1 8.46 -13.52 1.85
N SER A 2 7.34 -14.23 1.85
CA SER A 2 6.44 -14.38 3.00
C SER A 2 6.04 -15.85 3.15
N TYR A 3 5.86 -16.30 4.39
CA TYR A 3 5.33 -17.61 4.72
C TYR A 3 3.96 -17.44 5.38
N TYR A 4 2.94 -18.13 4.87
CA TYR A 4 1.60 -18.12 5.42
C TYR A 4 1.29 -19.48 6.03
N GLN A 5 0.69 -19.47 7.22
CA GLN A 5 0.14 -20.65 7.87
C GLN A 5 -1.31 -20.36 8.23
N ASN A 6 -2.22 -21.18 7.71
CA ASN A 6 -3.65 -21.09 8.00
C ASN A 6 -4.10 -22.37 8.71
N SER A 7 -4.86 -22.19 9.78
CA SER A 7 -5.51 -23.27 10.52
C SER A 7 -6.99 -22.93 10.66
N VAL A 8 -7.86 -23.86 10.26
CA VAL A 8 -9.30 -23.74 10.44
C VAL A 8 -9.72 -24.84 11.42
N SER A 9 -10.23 -24.44 12.58
CA SER A 9 -10.83 -25.37 13.53
C SER A 9 -12.25 -25.70 13.09
N LEU A 10 -12.56 -26.99 12.97
CA LEU A 10 -13.88 -27.47 12.57
C LEU A 10 -14.77 -27.78 13.79
N SER A 11 -14.25 -27.68 15.01
CA SER A 11 -14.96 -28.04 16.25
C SER A 11 -16.09 -27.08 16.65
N ASP A 12 -15.99 -25.81 16.25
CA ASP A 12 -16.86 -24.73 16.74
C ASP A 12 -17.78 -24.17 15.64
N MET A 13 -17.79 -24.82 14.48
CA MET A 13 -18.57 -24.37 13.32
C MET A 13 -20.02 -24.84 13.43
N THR A 14 -20.96 -23.90 13.39
CA THR A 14 -22.41 -24.18 13.44
C THR A 14 -22.96 -24.43 12.03
N GLY A 15 -23.83 -25.44 11.87
CA GLY A 15 -24.51 -25.72 10.59
C GLY A 15 -23.76 -26.65 9.62
N ILE A 16 -22.77 -27.41 10.08
CA ILE A 16 -22.08 -28.43 9.28
C ILE A 16 -22.92 -29.71 9.21
N ASP A 17 -23.06 -30.28 8.00
CA ASP A 17 -23.59 -31.64 7.80
C ASP A 17 -22.57 -32.67 8.35
N PRO A 18 -22.93 -33.49 9.35
CA PRO A 18 -22.05 -34.51 9.93
C PRO A 18 -21.50 -35.53 8.91
N ASN A 19 -22.13 -35.66 7.73
CA ASN A 19 -21.72 -36.58 6.68
C ASN A 19 -21.02 -35.89 5.49
N ASP A 20 -20.66 -34.59 5.58
CA ASP A 20 -19.98 -33.89 4.49
C ASP A 20 -18.62 -34.55 4.17
N PRO A 21 -18.44 -35.11 2.95
CA PRO A 21 -17.19 -35.74 2.53
C PRO A 21 -15.97 -34.80 2.57
N LEU A 22 -16.17 -33.48 2.49
CA LEU A 22 -15.11 -32.47 2.54
C LEU A 22 -14.58 -32.24 3.97
N LEU A 23 -15.39 -32.58 4.98
CA LEU A 23 -15.13 -32.34 6.40
C LEU A 23 -14.85 -33.65 7.16
N ASN A 24 -15.13 -34.80 6.55
CA ASN A 24 -14.80 -36.10 7.10
C ASN A 24 -13.27 -36.29 7.25
N GLY A 25 -12.81 -36.42 8.50
CA GLY A 25 -11.46 -36.88 8.83
C GLY A 25 -10.50 -35.86 9.46
N GLY A 26 -10.95 -34.97 10.34
CA GLY A 26 -10.06 -34.25 11.26
C GLY A 26 -10.69 -33.05 11.97
N SER A 27 -10.30 -32.79 13.22
CA SER A 27 -10.79 -31.65 14.03
C SER A 27 -10.27 -30.28 13.56
N ALA A 28 -9.24 -30.25 12.71
CA ALA A 28 -8.67 -29.04 12.13
C ALA A 28 -8.07 -29.31 10.74
N VAL A 29 -8.13 -28.30 9.86
CA VAL A 29 -7.51 -28.30 8.53
C VAL A 29 -6.38 -27.27 8.52
N ASN A 30 -5.14 -27.73 8.34
CA ASN A 30 -3.93 -26.89 8.38
C ASN A 30 -3.25 -26.83 7.02
N GLY A 31 -2.98 -25.63 6.51
CA GLY A 31 -2.27 -25.38 5.25
C GLY A 31 -1.10 -24.43 5.46
N SER A 32 -0.01 -24.64 4.72
CA SER A 32 1.14 -23.73 4.70
C SER A 32 1.50 -23.35 3.27
N ALA A 33 1.87 -22.09 3.08
CA ALA A 33 2.16 -21.53 1.77
C ALA A 33 3.43 -20.68 1.81
N PHE A 34 4.33 -20.95 0.87
CA PHE A 34 5.41 -20.02 0.56
C PHE A 34 4.96 -19.05 -0.52
N ASN A 35 5.35 -17.79 -0.37
CA ASN A 35 5.11 -16.76 -1.36
C ASN A 35 6.37 -15.91 -1.58
N ALA A 36 6.63 -15.57 -2.83
CA ALA A 36 7.50 -14.47 -3.17
C ALA A 36 6.82 -13.55 -4.17
N GLY A 37 7.09 -12.26 -4.01
CA GLY A 37 6.67 -11.22 -4.92
C GLY A 37 7.86 -10.42 -5.41
N PHE A 38 7.64 -9.69 -6.50
CA PHE A 38 8.60 -8.74 -7.03
C PHE A 38 7.87 -7.46 -7.44
N GLY A 39 8.60 -6.36 -7.53
CA GLY A 39 8.06 -5.11 -8.03
C GLY A 39 9.16 -4.20 -8.55
N ILE A 40 8.76 -3.28 -9.41
CA ILE A 40 9.59 -2.25 -10.02
C ILE A 40 8.87 -0.93 -9.80
N ASP A 41 9.60 0.08 -9.33
CA ASP A 41 9.09 1.43 -9.10
C ASP A 41 10.03 2.44 -9.76
N TYR A 42 9.45 3.35 -10.54
CA TYR A 42 10.18 4.34 -11.32
C TYR A 42 9.72 5.75 -10.94
N ASN A 43 10.68 6.59 -10.54
CA ASN A 43 10.44 7.97 -10.12
C ASN A 43 11.19 8.93 -11.03
N TRP A 44 10.47 9.90 -11.61
CA TRP A 44 11.07 10.93 -12.45
C TRP A 44 10.31 12.26 -12.36
N GLN A 45 10.98 13.29 -11.84
CA GLN A 45 10.47 14.68 -11.82
C GLN A 45 9.04 14.87 -11.30
N GLY A 46 8.64 14.09 -10.30
CA GLY A 46 7.29 14.13 -9.72
C GLY A 46 6.32 13.11 -10.30
N LEU A 47 6.66 12.45 -11.41
CA LEU A 47 6.00 11.22 -11.89
C LEU A 47 6.54 10.03 -11.09
N ASN A 48 5.63 9.18 -10.61
CA ASN A 48 5.94 7.88 -10.03
C ASN A 48 5.05 6.82 -10.69
N VAL A 49 5.65 5.78 -11.24
CA VAL A 49 4.93 4.66 -11.85
C VAL A 49 5.56 3.37 -11.34
N GLY A 50 4.73 2.42 -10.94
CA GLY A 50 5.21 1.13 -10.48
C GLY A 50 4.31 -0.02 -10.89
N PHE A 51 4.94 -1.19 -10.89
CA PHE A 51 4.31 -2.47 -11.12
C PHE A 51 4.81 -3.44 -10.06
N ALA A 52 3.90 -4.19 -9.44
CA ALA A 52 4.24 -5.22 -8.48
C ALA A 52 3.39 -6.47 -8.69
N MET A 53 3.99 -7.61 -8.40
CA MET A 53 3.32 -8.88 -8.22
C MET A 53 3.59 -9.35 -6.80
N PRO A 54 2.80 -8.94 -5.80
CA PRO A 54 3.02 -9.31 -4.40
C PRO A 54 2.98 -10.84 -4.19
N ASN A 55 2.14 -11.53 -4.97
CA ASN A 55 1.96 -12.97 -4.94
C ASN A 55 2.40 -13.61 -6.26
N ALA A 56 3.69 -13.50 -6.61
CA ALA A 56 4.20 -13.99 -7.90
C ALA A 56 4.32 -15.52 -7.92
N LEU A 57 4.78 -16.13 -6.82
CA LEU A 57 4.97 -17.58 -6.67
C LEU A 57 3.74 -18.32 -6.13
N ALA A 58 2.52 -17.84 -6.43
CA ALA A 58 1.32 -18.50 -5.96
C ALA A 58 1.29 -19.98 -6.42
N ASP A 59 1.34 -20.89 -5.46
CA ASP A 59 1.35 -22.34 -5.66
C ASP A 59 -0.10 -22.85 -5.85
N ASN A 60 -0.26 -23.97 -6.54
CA ASN A 60 -1.56 -24.54 -6.90
C ASN A 60 -2.01 -25.68 -5.97
N ARG A 61 -1.23 -26.09 -4.98
CA ARG A 61 -1.51 -27.31 -4.19
C ARG A 61 -1.15 -27.13 -2.72
N TYR A 62 -2.15 -26.85 -1.90
CA TYR A 62 -1.94 -26.58 -0.47
C TYR A 62 -2.29 -27.76 0.45
N TYR A 63 -2.96 -28.79 -0.07
CA TYR A 63 -3.28 -29.99 0.70
C TYR A 63 -2.88 -31.25 -0.06
N ASN A 64 -1.99 -32.03 0.55
CA ASN A 64 -1.64 -33.38 0.11
C ASN A 64 -2.70 -34.37 0.61
N ASN A 65 -3.99 -34.08 0.37
CA ASN A 65 -5.08 -34.97 0.72
C ASN A 65 -6.18 -34.89 -0.36
N PRO A 66 -6.32 -35.90 -1.23
CA PRO A 66 -7.32 -35.90 -2.28
C PRO A 66 -8.73 -35.87 -1.64
N GLY A 67 -9.48 -34.80 -1.88
CA GLY A 67 -10.88 -34.67 -1.44
C GLY A 67 -11.20 -33.61 -0.39
N LYS A 68 -10.26 -32.75 0.03
CA LYS A 68 -10.52 -31.66 1.00
C LYS A 68 -10.39 -30.25 0.41
N ILE A 69 -10.96 -29.28 1.12
CA ILE A 69 -11.01 -27.83 0.80
C ILE A 69 -9.63 -27.31 0.35
N ASP A 70 -9.56 -26.76 -0.87
CA ASP A 70 -8.32 -26.29 -1.49
C ASP A 70 -8.16 -24.77 -1.30
N PHE A 71 -7.29 -24.35 -0.37
CA PHE A 71 -7.00 -22.94 -0.15
C PHE A 71 -5.89 -22.46 -1.09
N LYS A 72 -6.24 -21.84 -2.22
CA LYS A 72 -5.26 -21.33 -3.19
C LYS A 72 -4.86 -19.90 -2.90
N LEU A 73 -3.57 -19.65 -2.68
CA LEU A 73 -3.02 -18.30 -2.85
C LEU A 73 -3.22 -17.91 -4.33
N GLN A 74 -3.79 -16.74 -4.58
CA GLN A 74 -4.02 -16.29 -5.94
C GLN A 74 -2.95 -15.27 -6.34
N ARG A 75 -2.51 -15.36 -7.60
CA ARG A 75 -1.61 -14.35 -8.16
C ARG A 75 -2.32 -13.01 -8.22
N GLU A 76 -1.63 -12.00 -7.72
CA GLU A 76 -2.06 -10.61 -7.67
C GLU A 76 -1.09 -9.74 -8.45
N PHE A 77 -1.64 -8.85 -9.26
CA PHE A 77 -0.94 -7.83 -10.02
C PHE A 77 -1.41 -6.47 -9.50
N LEU A 78 -0.45 -5.59 -9.23
CA LEU A 78 -0.67 -4.22 -8.80
C LEU A 78 0.09 -3.29 -9.73
N MET A 79 -0.59 -2.26 -10.22
CA MET A 79 0.00 -1.18 -10.98
C MET A 79 -0.40 0.13 -10.34
N HIS A 80 0.51 1.08 -10.26
CA HIS A 80 0.19 2.42 -9.81
C HIS A 80 0.88 3.47 -10.67
N ALA A 81 0.25 4.63 -10.76
CA ALA A 81 0.80 5.80 -11.39
C ALA A 81 0.36 7.04 -10.64
N SER A 82 1.28 7.98 -10.44
CA SER A 82 1.00 9.22 -9.75
C SER A 82 1.86 10.36 -10.23
N TYR A 83 1.35 11.58 -10.10
CA TYR A 83 2.07 12.78 -10.49
C TYR A 83 1.83 13.90 -9.48
N LEU A 84 2.92 14.55 -9.07
CA LEU A 84 2.89 15.73 -8.21
C LEU A 84 2.98 17.01 -9.04
N PHE A 85 1.85 17.71 -9.17
CA PHE A 85 1.75 19.02 -9.78
C PHE A 85 2.15 20.11 -8.78
N TYR A 86 3.13 20.94 -9.14
CA TYR A 86 3.49 22.15 -8.41
C TYR A 86 2.66 23.31 -8.96
N LEU A 87 1.55 23.64 -8.30
CA LEU A 87 0.61 24.67 -8.77
C LEU A 87 1.14 26.07 -8.44
N THR A 88 1.48 26.29 -7.17
CA THR A 88 2.01 27.55 -6.63
C THR A 88 3.09 27.23 -5.60
N GLY A 89 3.87 28.22 -5.14
CA GLY A 89 4.85 28.01 -4.06
C GLY A 89 4.30 27.33 -2.80
N ASN A 90 3.01 27.54 -2.52
CA ASN A 90 2.32 26.97 -1.34
C ASN A 90 1.37 25.82 -1.67
N TRP A 91 1.05 25.56 -2.94
CA TRP A 91 0.03 24.59 -3.33
C TRP A 91 0.63 23.52 -4.24
N GLN A 92 0.39 22.27 -3.88
CA GLN A 92 0.71 21.12 -4.71
C GLN A 92 -0.55 20.25 -4.85
N LEU A 93 -0.67 19.58 -5.99
CA LEU A 93 -1.74 18.61 -6.22
C LEU A 93 -1.10 17.29 -6.60
N GLN A 94 -1.44 16.22 -5.89
CA GLN A 94 -1.02 14.88 -6.21
C GLN A 94 -2.20 14.12 -6.80
N ALA A 95 -2.09 13.73 -8.07
CA ALA A 95 -3.01 12.75 -8.67
C ALA A 95 -2.39 11.37 -8.54
N PHE A 96 -3.18 10.37 -8.17
CA PHE A 96 -2.73 8.99 -7.97
C PHE A 96 -3.78 8.03 -8.50
N SER A 97 -3.33 6.94 -9.10
CA SER A 97 -4.19 5.89 -9.62
C SER A 97 -3.57 4.52 -9.39
N VAL A 98 -4.42 3.53 -9.11
CA VAL A 98 -4.01 2.16 -8.86
C VAL A 98 -4.95 1.23 -9.59
N TYR A 99 -4.37 0.21 -10.20
CA TYR A 99 -5.09 -0.94 -10.72
C TYR A 99 -4.62 -2.20 -10.00
N ARG A 100 -5.56 -2.99 -9.49
CA ARG A 100 -5.31 -4.29 -8.87
C ARG A 100 -6.08 -5.37 -9.60
N LYS A 101 -5.42 -6.49 -9.89
CA LYS A 101 -6.04 -7.65 -10.53
C LYS A 101 -5.57 -8.92 -9.86
N VAL A 102 -6.54 -9.69 -9.36
CA VAL A 102 -6.32 -11.06 -8.91
C VAL A 102 -6.87 -12.00 -9.99
N LYS A 103 -6.17 -13.11 -10.28
CA LYS A 103 -6.46 -14.00 -11.42
C LYS A 103 -7.94 -14.38 -11.57
N ASN A 104 -8.66 -14.62 -10.47
CA ASN A 104 -10.06 -15.07 -10.49
C ASN A 104 -11.05 -14.03 -9.92
N MET A 105 -10.65 -12.76 -9.79
CA MET A 105 -11.54 -11.69 -9.33
C MET A 105 -11.67 -10.58 -10.38
N PRO A 106 -12.78 -9.82 -10.39
CA PRO A 106 -12.87 -8.58 -11.15
C PRO A 106 -11.69 -7.65 -10.83
N GLY A 107 -11.23 -6.89 -11.82
CA GLY A 107 -10.17 -5.89 -11.59
C GLY A 107 -10.71 -4.72 -10.77
N ASN A 108 -9.92 -4.24 -9.81
CA ASN A 108 -10.22 -3.07 -9.00
C ASN A 108 -9.39 -1.89 -9.51
N PHE A 109 -10.03 -0.74 -9.69
CA PHE A 109 -9.40 0.50 -10.08
C PHE A 109 -9.74 1.59 -9.06
N GLU A 110 -8.69 2.29 -8.62
CA GLU A 110 -8.77 3.40 -7.69
C GLU A 110 -8.11 4.63 -8.31
N ILE A 111 -8.75 5.79 -8.14
CA ILE A 111 -8.17 7.09 -8.47
C ILE A 111 -8.35 8.02 -7.29
N SER A 112 -7.33 8.81 -7.01
CA SER A 112 -7.37 9.83 -5.96
C SER A 112 -6.66 11.10 -6.40
N ALA A 113 -7.09 12.20 -5.79
CA ALA A 113 -6.49 13.50 -5.94
C ALA A 113 -6.34 14.12 -4.55
N MET A 114 -5.15 14.58 -4.21
CA MET A 114 -4.83 15.18 -2.92
C MET A 114 -4.16 16.53 -3.12
N ALA A 115 -4.80 17.59 -2.62
CA ALA A 115 -4.21 18.91 -2.52
C ALA A 115 -3.37 19.01 -1.25
N LEU A 116 -2.16 19.54 -1.37
CA LEU A 116 -1.21 19.77 -0.31
C LEU A 116 -0.99 21.29 -0.16
N PHE A 117 -1.25 21.81 1.03
CA PHE A 117 -1.05 23.21 1.36
C PHE A 117 0.15 23.39 2.28
N MET A 118 1.09 24.23 1.86
CA MET A 118 2.33 24.59 2.55
C MET A 118 3.14 23.39 3.05
N LYS A 119 2.97 22.21 2.43
CA LYS A 119 3.55 20.94 2.93
C LYS A 119 3.19 20.68 4.40
N GLN A 120 2.02 21.12 4.83
CA GLN A 120 1.58 21.02 6.23
C GLN A 120 0.18 20.47 6.39
N ALA A 121 -0.73 20.87 5.52
CA ALA A 121 -2.09 20.37 5.49
C ALA A 121 -2.36 19.68 4.15
N TRP A 122 -3.29 18.74 4.15
CA TRP A 122 -3.76 18.09 2.94
C TRP A 122 -5.27 17.87 3.01
N ALA A 123 -5.86 17.87 1.82
CA ALA A 123 -7.23 17.44 1.62
C ALA A 123 -7.29 16.64 0.31
N GLY A 124 -7.97 15.52 0.30
CA GLY A 124 -8.04 14.65 -0.86
C GLY A 124 -9.35 13.91 -0.99
N LEU A 125 -9.55 13.42 -2.20
CA LEU A 125 -10.69 12.62 -2.62
C LEU A 125 -10.17 11.32 -3.21
N LEU A 126 -10.89 10.23 -2.97
CA LEU A 126 -10.63 8.92 -3.53
C LEU A 126 -11.92 8.35 -4.10
N TYR A 127 -11.82 7.74 -5.28
CA TYR A 127 -12.87 6.97 -5.91
C TYR A 127 -12.37 5.57 -6.20
N ARG A 128 -13.17 4.58 -5.85
CA ARG A 128 -12.91 3.16 -6.07
C ARG A 128 -14.06 2.57 -6.87
N ASN A 129 -13.73 1.93 -7.99
CA ASN A 129 -14.72 1.38 -8.92
C ASN A 129 -15.61 0.28 -8.30
N THR A 130 -15.15 -0.39 -7.24
CA THR A 130 -15.93 -1.39 -6.49
C THR A 130 -17.05 -0.78 -5.66
N GLY A 131 -17.27 0.54 -5.76
CA GLY A 131 -18.37 1.24 -5.12
C GLY A 131 -17.98 1.85 -3.79
N ALA A 132 -16.89 2.61 -3.75
CA ALA A 132 -16.55 3.45 -2.60
C ALA A 132 -16.04 4.81 -3.03
N MET A 133 -16.38 5.83 -2.26
CA MET A 133 -15.84 7.18 -2.36
C MET A 133 -15.33 7.61 -0.99
N ALA A 134 -14.17 8.23 -0.92
CA ALA A 134 -13.64 8.73 0.33
C ALA A 134 -13.16 10.17 0.23
N ILE A 135 -13.23 10.87 1.33
CA ILE A 135 -12.66 12.20 1.54
C ILE A 135 -11.67 12.08 2.68
N ASN A 136 -10.49 12.67 2.54
CA ASN A 136 -9.51 12.75 3.60
C ASN A 136 -9.09 14.20 3.83
N ILE A 137 -8.93 14.58 5.09
CA ILE A 137 -8.39 15.88 5.50
C ILE A 137 -7.45 15.67 6.67
N GLY A 138 -6.28 16.29 6.62
CA GLY A 138 -5.30 16.13 7.67
C GLY A 138 -4.22 17.19 7.63
N GLY A 139 -3.34 17.11 8.60
CA GLY A 139 -2.21 18.00 8.69
C GLY A 139 -1.27 17.65 9.82
N TYR A 140 -0.14 18.35 9.84
CA TYR A 140 0.84 18.25 10.90
C TYR A 140 0.49 19.20 12.04
N ALA A 141 0.36 18.62 13.24
CA ALA A 141 0.14 19.37 14.47
C ALA A 141 1.46 19.89 15.09
N GLY A 142 2.61 19.37 14.63
CA GLY A 142 3.95 19.73 15.12
C GLY A 142 4.59 18.63 15.97
N TYR A 143 5.88 18.77 16.30
CA TYR A 143 6.66 17.80 17.09
C TYR A 143 6.61 16.35 16.57
N GLY A 144 6.55 16.18 15.24
CA GLY A 144 6.42 14.88 14.61
C GLY A 144 5.00 14.28 14.67
N ILE A 145 4.00 15.00 15.18
CA ILE A 145 2.60 14.56 15.22
C ILE A 145 1.87 14.99 13.94
N ALA A 146 1.08 14.06 13.39
CA ALA A 146 0.14 14.29 12.31
C ALA A 146 -1.23 13.73 12.68
N LEU A 147 -2.28 14.43 12.26
CA LEU A 147 -3.67 14.01 12.40
C LEU A 147 -4.30 13.95 11.00
N ASN A 148 -5.07 12.91 10.75
CA ASN A 148 -5.87 12.76 9.54
C ASN A 148 -7.25 12.25 9.93
N TYR A 149 -8.26 12.79 9.29
CA TYR A 149 -9.63 12.30 9.35
C TYR A 149 -10.03 11.85 7.94
N SER A 150 -10.57 10.65 7.85
CA SER A 150 -11.06 10.06 6.62
C SER A 150 -12.53 9.70 6.77
N PHE A 151 -13.31 10.01 5.75
CA PHE A 151 -14.70 9.64 5.63
C PHE A 151 -14.88 8.81 4.36
N GLU A 152 -15.32 7.57 4.48
CA GLU A 152 -15.62 6.69 3.35
C GLU A 152 -17.12 6.43 3.26
N LEU A 153 -17.66 6.52 2.04
CA LEU A 153 -19.04 6.22 1.70
C LEU A 153 -19.05 5.06 0.71
N GLY A 154 -19.75 3.98 1.06
CA GLY A 154 -20.05 2.90 0.14
C GLY A 154 -21.10 3.32 -0.89
N THR A 155 -20.73 3.39 -2.17
CA THR A 155 -21.59 3.86 -3.27
C THR A 155 -22.14 2.72 -4.15
N GLY A 156 -21.61 1.49 -4.05
CA GLY A 156 -21.96 0.37 -4.94
C GLY A 156 -21.72 -1.03 -4.35
N GLY A 157 -22.32 -2.05 -4.97
CA GLY A 157 -22.11 -3.46 -4.62
C GLY A 157 -22.48 -3.82 -3.17
N ILE A 158 -21.68 -4.71 -2.56
CA ILE A 158 -21.79 -5.09 -1.14
C ILE A 158 -21.66 -3.86 -0.22
N ASN A 159 -20.91 -2.83 -0.64
CA ASN A 159 -20.67 -1.63 0.17
C ASN A 159 -21.90 -0.72 0.28
N LYS A 160 -22.95 -0.89 -0.55
CA LYS A 160 -24.23 -0.16 -0.36
C LYS A 160 -24.90 -0.48 0.97
N GLY A 161 -24.69 -1.69 1.51
CA GLY A 161 -25.23 -2.09 2.81
C GLY A 161 -24.33 -1.74 4.01
N SER A 162 -23.06 -1.40 3.76
CA SER A 162 -22.04 -1.20 4.80
C SER A 162 -22.06 0.21 5.43
N GLY A 163 -22.82 1.16 4.88
CA GLY A 163 -22.97 2.51 5.42
C GLY A 163 -21.75 3.41 5.19
N SER A 164 -21.63 4.45 6.03
CA SER A 164 -20.49 5.37 6.04
C SER A 164 -19.51 5.03 7.16
N THR A 165 -18.22 5.17 6.89
CA THR A 165 -17.14 4.91 7.85
C THR A 165 -16.39 6.20 8.16
N HIS A 166 -16.13 6.42 9.44
CA HIS A 166 -15.36 7.55 9.96
C HIS A 166 -14.08 7.01 10.59
N GLU A 167 -12.93 7.45 10.10
CA GLU A 167 -11.62 7.04 10.61
C GLU A 167 -10.81 8.27 11.03
N ILE A 168 -10.20 8.20 12.22
CA ILE A 168 -9.23 9.19 12.69
C ILE A 168 -7.88 8.48 12.82
N THR A 169 -6.89 8.98 12.11
CA THR A 169 -5.52 8.48 12.12
C THR A 169 -4.62 9.45 12.89
N LEU A 170 -3.94 8.95 13.92
CA LEU A 170 -2.87 9.66 14.62
C LEU A 170 -1.52 9.05 14.20
N SER A 171 -0.60 9.88 13.71
CA SER A 171 0.73 9.44 13.31
C SER A 171 1.81 10.20 14.09
N TYR A 172 2.84 9.48 14.52
CA TYR A 172 4.00 10.07 15.21
C TYR A 172 5.30 9.68 14.51
N ARG A 173 6.16 10.66 14.26
CA ARG A 173 7.46 10.48 13.60
C ARG A 173 8.60 10.84 14.54
N PHE A 174 9.39 9.83 14.89
CA PHE A 174 10.58 9.99 15.74
C PHE A 174 11.67 10.84 15.08
N GLY A 175 12.38 11.64 15.87
CA GLY A 175 13.57 12.38 15.45
C GLY A 175 13.32 13.60 14.56
N GLN A 176 12.10 14.15 14.58
CA GLN A 176 11.71 15.39 13.92
C GLN A 176 11.66 16.53 14.96
N GLU A 177 12.69 17.37 14.99
CA GLU A 177 12.77 18.53 15.90
C GLU A 177 12.14 19.80 15.30
N LYS A 178 11.81 19.80 13.99
CA LYS A 178 11.29 20.98 13.27
C LYS A 178 9.94 20.70 12.61
N ARG A 179 9.20 21.78 12.32
CA ARG A 179 7.83 21.81 11.75
C ARG A 179 7.68 21.30 10.30
N ASN A 180 8.75 20.84 9.64
CA ASN A 180 8.74 20.51 8.22
C ASN A 180 8.76 18.99 7.98
N TYR A 181 7.58 18.37 8.01
CA TYR A 181 7.44 16.91 7.94
C TYR A 181 7.79 16.30 6.57
N PHE A 182 7.61 17.05 5.48
CA PHE A 182 8.02 16.63 4.13
C PHE A 182 9.50 16.96 3.81
N GLU A 183 10.22 17.62 4.72
CA GLU A 183 11.63 17.93 4.52
C GLU A 183 12.48 16.81 5.10
N ASN A 184 13.16 16.07 4.22
CA ASN A 184 14.13 15.06 4.63
C ASN A 184 15.30 15.74 5.35
N LYS A 185 15.88 15.09 6.38
CA LYS A 185 17.07 15.58 7.13
C LYS A 185 18.28 15.99 6.25
N LYS A 186 18.27 15.65 4.96
CA LYS A 186 19.33 16.00 3.99
C LYS A 186 19.03 17.18 3.07
N GLY A 187 17.89 17.88 3.21
CA GLY A 187 17.66 19.14 2.49
C GLY A 187 17.83 19.08 0.96
N GLU A 188 17.60 17.92 0.35
CA GLU A 188 17.66 17.79 -1.11
C GLU A 188 16.39 18.38 -1.72
N TYR A 189 16.40 19.70 -1.89
CA TYR A 189 15.52 20.37 -2.83
C TYR A 189 15.87 19.84 -4.23
N PHE A 190 14.91 19.20 -4.90
CA PHE A 190 15.00 18.86 -6.33
C PHE A 190 14.95 20.17 -7.14
N ASN A 191 16.06 20.91 -7.11
CA ASN A 191 16.20 22.20 -7.75
C ASN A 191 16.55 21.95 -9.22
N ARG A 192 15.59 22.18 -10.14
CA ARG A 192 15.72 21.98 -11.60
C ARG A 192 16.80 22.83 -12.28
N ASN A 193 17.48 23.72 -11.55
CA ASN A 193 18.43 24.71 -12.09
C ASN A 193 19.91 24.49 -11.74
N ARG A 194 20.38 23.23 -11.59
CA ARG A 194 21.83 22.99 -11.53
C ARG A 194 22.42 22.83 -12.93
N ARG A 195 22.82 23.98 -13.51
CA ARG A 195 23.98 24.04 -14.41
C ARG A 195 25.17 23.37 -13.68
N ARG A 196 25.71 22.29 -14.25
CA ARG A 196 27.04 21.74 -13.90
C ARG A 196 28.14 22.73 -14.36
N PRO A 197 29.43 22.64 -13.94
CA PRO A 197 30.10 21.62 -13.10
C PRO A 197 31.08 22.21 -12.04
N SER A 198 31.66 21.35 -11.19
CA SER A 198 33.10 21.37 -10.86
C SER A 198 33.49 20.05 -10.20
N TYR A 199 34.30 19.27 -10.91
CA TYR A 199 34.91 18.03 -10.46
C TYR A 199 35.98 18.36 -9.43
N ARG A 200 35.74 18.07 -8.14
CA ARG A 200 36.76 18.19 -7.10
C ARG A 200 37.51 16.85 -7.04
N GLN A 201 38.70 16.80 -7.63
CA GLN A 201 39.66 15.72 -7.42
C GLN A 201 40.00 15.68 -5.93
N THR A 202 39.62 14.61 -5.24
CA THR A 202 40.26 14.21 -3.99
C THR A 202 41.07 12.96 -4.30
N VAL A 203 42.39 13.14 -4.41
CA VAL A 203 43.36 12.05 -4.48
C VAL A 203 43.26 11.26 -3.16
N PRO A 204 43.14 9.93 -3.17
CA PRO A 204 43.19 9.15 -1.93
C PRO A 204 44.63 9.12 -1.39
N HIS A 205 44.80 9.54 -0.14
CA HIS A 205 46.03 9.30 0.62
C HIS A 205 46.10 7.83 1.03
N ILE A 206 47.21 7.16 0.69
CA ILE A 206 47.57 5.84 1.19
C ILE A 206 48.09 6.03 2.62
N ILE A 207 47.50 5.31 3.58
CA ILE A 207 48.01 5.24 4.95
C ILE A 207 48.95 4.03 5.00
N ASP A 208 50.25 4.28 5.11
CA ASP A 208 51.25 3.25 5.45
C ASP A 208 51.16 2.94 6.95
N TYR A 209 51.03 1.66 7.29
CA TYR A 209 51.22 1.15 8.64
C TYR A 209 52.70 0.83 8.85
N ARG A 210 53.32 1.45 9.86
CA ARG A 210 54.53 0.95 10.52
C ARG A 210 54.14 0.22 11.80
#